data_AF-A0A813KV73-F1
#
_entry.id   AF-A0A813KV73-F1
#
_cell.length_a   1.000
_cell.length_b   1.000
_cell.length_c   1.000
_cell.angle_alpha   90.00
_cell.angle_beta   90.00
_cell.angle_gamma   90.00
#
_symmetry.space_group_name_H-M   'P 1'
#
loop_
_entity.id
_entity.type
_entity.pdbx_description
1 polymer ?
#
loop_
_entity_poly.entity_id
_entity_poly.type
_entity_poly.pdbx_seq_one_letter_code
_entity_poly.pdbx_strand_id
1 'polypeptide(L)'
;MRMCAAVKRLVLGLLVAGLGGDAFSAVPCPGTETIDCGMHFFREIYEQFQTVQSEVAIMPYFITPRMKIFSSVEGQPPDLTLTDLIIQALKRGVHVYILGWDNSASEKFLGFHQDHEYQILFEAAGKDSEYLHLMLDTGRRVIASVYYLPHIKSYAFDRKVAYVGGIDFVENRLDTPQHIRPNPLLVKVPVDERHPTGNQKPWQDTMIKVTGAVAQHVAMVLIERWWTYCASEGYVRSEFMRPMSAVLDNIMWHVKDSMQVSEWKKFQCSHKPAPAVLGVLDISIAGGENTPRQHQVTIMTPQVQSSGLEANPKVQVSLRSGQHLQ
;
A
#
# COMPACT_ATOMS: atom_id res chain seq x y z
N MET A 1 6.00 7.32 35.31
CA MET A 1 6.49 5.97 35.66
C MET A 1 5.31 5.05 35.86
N ARG A 2 5.28 3.94 35.10
CA ARG A 2 4.53 2.68 35.33
C ARG A 2 3.03 2.76 35.63
N MET A 3 2.20 2.70 34.58
CA MET A 3 0.91 1.98 34.55
C MET A 3 0.32 2.05 33.13
N CYS A 4 0.77 1.16 32.24
CA CYS A 4 0.07 0.89 30.96
C CYS A 4 0.32 -0.51 30.38
N ALA A 5 1.16 -1.34 31.01
CA ALA A 5 1.51 -2.68 30.50
C ALA A 5 0.66 -3.83 31.09
N ALA A 6 -0.28 -3.56 32.01
CA ALA A 6 -0.97 -4.62 32.75
C ALA A 6 -2.36 -5.00 32.20
N VAL A 7 -2.96 -4.23 31.28
CA VAL A 7 -4.33 -4.49 30.79
C VAL A 7 -4.36 -5.28 29.48
N LYS A 8 -3.32 -5.20 28.64
CA LYS A 8 -3.24 -5.98 27.38
C LYS A 8 -3.07 -7.50 27.58
N ARG A 9 -2.67 -7.96 28.78
CA ARG A 9 -2.53 -9.40 29.11
C ARG A 9 -3.80 -10.07 29.64
N LEU A 10 -4.83 -9.30 30.02
CA LEU A 10 -6.03 -9.89 30.63
C LEU A 10 -7.10 -10.30 29.61
N VAL A 11 -7.11 -9.68 28.42
CA VAL A 11 -8.10 -9.98 27.37
C VAL A 11 -7.69 -11.16 26.49
N LEU A 12 -6.39 -11.47 26.41
CA LEU A 12 -5.89 -12.64 25.67
C LEU A 12 -5.87 -13.93 26.51
N GLY A 13 -6.09 -13.85 27.83
CA GLY A 13 -5.92 -14.97 28.76
C GLY A 13 -7.20 -15.58 29.34
N LEU A 14 -8.38 -15.03 29.05
CA LEU A 14 -9.63 -15.44 29.71
C LEU A 14 -10.70 -16.08 28.81
N LEU A 15 -10.39 -16.36 27.54
CA LEU A 15 -11.36 -16.93 26.59
C LEU A 15 -10.92 -18.23 25.90
N VAL A 16 -9.82 -18.85 26.34
CA VAL A 16 -9.36 -20.15 25.80
C VAL A 16 -9.05 -21.13 26.95
N ALA A 17 -10.00 -21.28 27.87
CA ALA A 17 -9.99 -22.37 28.84
C ALA A 17 -11.07 -23.39 28.46
N GLY A 18 -10.94 -23.97 27.27
CA GLY A 18 -11.88 -24.99 26.80
C GLY A 18 -11.72 -25.28 25.32
N LEU A 19 -10.90 -26.28 25.01
CA LEU A 19 -10.75 -26.90 23.68
C LEU A 19 -10.11 -26.01 22.62
N GLY A 20 -8.79 -26.10 22.46
CA GLY A 20 -8.12 -25.56 21.28
C GLY A 20 -6.63 -25.47 21.49
N GLY A 21 -5.85 -26.35 20.83
CA GLY A 21 -4.43 -26.09 20.67
C GLY A 21 -4.26 -24.77 19.93
N ASP A 22 -3.33 -23.92 20.39
CA ASP A 22 -2.91 -22.73 19.66
C ASP A 22 -2.31 -23.20 18.32
N ALA A 23 -3.14 -23.29 17.28
CA ALA A 23 -2.72 -23.75 15.96
C ALA A 23 -1.67 -22.82 15.35
N PHE A 24 -1.57 -21.58 15.85
CA PHE A 24 -0.59 -20.58 15.46
C PHE A 24 -0.18 -19.73 16.65
N SER A 25 1.12 -19.50 16.82
CA SER A 25 1.67 -18.50 17.74
C SER A 25 2.25 -17.34 16.94
N ALA A 26 1.92 -16.09 17.30
CA ALA A 26 2.63 -14.94 16.75
C ALA A 26 4.11 -15.02 17.15
N VAL A 27 5.02 -14.94 16.18
CA VAL A 27 6.45 -14.83 16.46
C VAL A 27 6.73 -13.36 16.78
N PRO A 28 7.08 -13.00 18.03
CA PRO A 28 7.28 -11.61 18.39
C PRO A 28 8.54 -11.06 17.71
N CYS A 29 8.36 -10.11 16.80
CA CYS A 29 9.44 -9.34 16.21
C CYS A 29 9.48 -7.94 16.85
N PRO A 30 10.66 -7.44 17.27
CA PRO A 30 10.77 -6.06 17.72
C PRO A 30 10.28 -5.09 16.64
N GLY A 31 9.36 -4.20 17.00
CA GLY A 31 8.82 -3.20 16.08
C GLY A 31 7.65 -3.65 15.21
N THR A 32 7.05 -4.83 15.46
CA THR A 32 5.80 -5.28 14.82
C THR A 32 4.63 -5.26 15.80
N GLU A 33 3.48 -4.72 15.38
CA GLU A 33 2.21 -4.78 16.12
C GLU A 33 1.10 -5.27 15.19
N THR A 34 0.34 -6.26 15.64
CA THR A 34 -0.86 -6.74 14.94
C THR A 34 -2.04 -5.83 15.26
N ILE A 35 -2.76 -5.42 14.23
CA ILE A 35 -3.95 -4.58 14.32
C ILE A 35 -5.14 -5.37 13.78
N ASP A 36 -6.10 -5.63 14.66
CA ASP A 36 -7.28 -6.42 14.36
C ASP A 36 -8.44 -5.52 13.91
N CYS A 37 -9.09 -5.92 12.83
CA CYS A 37 -10.23 -5.26 12.19
C CYS A 37 -9.96 -3.84 11.64
N GLY A 38 -10.89 -3.37 10.81
CA GLY A 38 -10.77 -2.06 10.16
C GLY A 38 -10.89 -0.87 11.10
N MET A 39 -11.66 -0.96 12.20
CA MET A 39 -11.83 0.16 13.14
C MET A 39 -10.50 0.62 13.73
N HIS A 40 -9.69 -0.32 14.24
CA HIS A 40 -8.39 0.00 14.81
C HIS A 40 -7.39 0.41 13.72
N PHE A 41 -7.42 -0.26 12.57
CA PHE A 41 -6.53 0.09 11.45
C PHE A 41 -6.80 1.50 10.91
N PHE A 42 -8.06 1.88 10.69
CA PHE A 42 -8.39 3.22 10.19
C PHE A 42 -8.09 4.29 11.23
N ARG A 43 -8.20 3.99 12.53
CA ARG A 43 -7.74 4.89 13.59
C ARG A 43 -6.24 5.13 13.52
N GLU A 44 -5.44 4.06 13.39
CA GLU A 44 -3.99 4.15 13.23
C GLU A 44 -3.60 4.98 12.00
N ILE A 45 -4.26 4.76 10.86
CA ILE A 45 -4.03 5.54 9.64
C ILE A 45 -4.37 7.02 9.84
N TYR A 46 -5.51 7.32 10.47
CA TYR A 46 -5.88 8.70 10.80
C TYR A 46 -4.77 9.40 11.61
N GLU A 47 -4.22 8.73 12.62
CA GLU A 47 -3.15 9.26 13.48
C GLU A 47 -1.82 9.46 12.71
N GLN A 48 -1.47 8.55 11.79
CA GLN A 48 -0.31 8.74 10.93
C GLN A 48 -0.49 9.94 9.99
N PHE A 49 -1.68 10.13 9.42
CA PHE A 49 -1.97 11.31 8.61
C PHE A 49 -1.89 12.63 9.40
N GLN A 50 -2.03 12.62 10.74
CA GLN A 50 -1.84 13.83 11.54
C GLN A 50 -0.37 14.20 11.73
N THR A 51 0.53 13.23 11.67
CA THR A 51 1.93 13.39 12.10
C THR A 51 2.95 13.29 10.96
N VAL A 52 2.54 12.75 9.80
CA VAL A 52 3.40 12.63 8.62
C VAL A 52 3.94 13.99 8.15
N GLN A 53 5.23 14.02 7.80
CA GLN A 53 5.96 15.26 7.52
C GLN A 53 6.45 15.38 6.08
N SER A 54 6.70 14.27 5.39
CA SER A 54 7.40 14.29 4.11
C SER A 54 6.69 13.49 3.03
N GLU A 55 6.37 12.22 3.26
CA GLU A 55 5.73 11.39 2.24
C GLU A 55 4.79 10.33 2.79
N VAL A 56 3.76 10.01 1.99
CA VAL A 56 2.88 8.86 2.15
C VAL A 56 2.91 8.05 0.86
N ALA A 57 3.17 6.75 0.95
CA ALA A 57 3.05 5.82 -0.18
C ALA A 57 1.95 4.78 0.10
N ILE A 58 0.95 4.72 -0.77
CA ILE A 58 -0.25 3.90 -0.63
C ILE A 58 -0.36 2.98 -1.83
N MET A 59 -0.50 1.68 -1.60
CA MET A 59 -0.82 0.70 -2.62
C MET A 59 -2.02 -0.13 -2.15
N PRO A 60 -3.24 0.25 -2.52
CA PRO A 60 -4.46 -0.45 -2.12
C PRO A 60 -4.92 -1.47 -3.17
N TYR A 61 -5.71 -2.47 -2.75
CA TYR A 61 -6.51 -3.30 -3.65
C TYR A 61 -7.77 -2.65 -4.15
N PHE A 62 -8.47 -2.03 -3.23
CA PHE A 62 -9.53 -1.12 -3.54
C PHE A 62 -9.37 0.14 -2.71
N ILE A 63 -9.84 1.25 -3.28
CA ILE A 63 -9.82 2.53 -2.62
C ILE A 63 -11.09 3.27 -3.02
N THR A 64 -11.85 3.68 -2.02
CA THR A 64 -13.02 4.54 -2.19
C THR A 64 -12.76 5.79 -1.37
N PRO A 65 -11.94 6.72 -1.89
CA PRO A 65 -11.37 7.79 -1.09
C PRO A 65 -12.42 8.77 -0.55
N ARG A 66 -13.60 8.79 -1.16
CA ARG A 66 -14.75 9.66 -0.81
C ARG A 66 -15.62 9.12 0.31
N MET A 67 -15.43 7.86 0.70
CA MET A 67 -16.26 7.26 1.74
C MET A 67 -15.81 7.77 3.12
N LYS A 68 -16.78 8.10 3.97
CA LYS A 68 -16.52 8.42 5.38
C LYS A 68 -16.25 7.12 6.14
N ILE A 69 -14.97 6.84 6.35
CA ILE A 69 -14.50 5.64 7.07
C ILE A 69 -13.57 5.98 8.24
N PHE A 70 -13.16 7.23 8.37
CA PHE A 70 -12.33 7.73 9.46
C PHE A 70 -13.18 8.54 10.43
N SER A 71 -12.87 8.45 11.72
CA SER A 71 -13.44 9.32 12.74
C SER A 71 -12.37 10.24 13.32
N SER A 72 -12.65 11.55 13.31
CA SER A 72 -11.80 12.57 13.94
C SER A 72 -11.70 12.38 15.46
N VAL A 73 -12.74 11.81 16.07
CA VAL A 73 -12.83 11.54 17.51
C VAL A 73 -13.00 10.04 17.73
N GLU A 74 -12.14 9.44 18.53
CA GLU A 74 -12.22 8.02 18.84
C GLU A 74 -13.58 7.65 19.46
N GLY A 75 -14.16 6.54 19.01
CA GLY A 75 -15.47 6.07 19.49
C GLY A 75 -16.67 6.86 18.95
N GLN A 76 -16.48 7.75 17.97
CA GLN A 76 -17.58 8.40 17.25
C GLN A 76 -17.78 7.79 15.85
N PRO A 77 -18.97 7.99 15.24
CA PRO A 77 -19.19 7.61 13.85
C PRO A 77 -18.17 8.26 12.89
N PRO A 78 -17.90 7.64 11.72
CA PRO A 78 -17.02 8.22 10.72
C PRO A 78 -17.55 9.56 10.19
N ASP A 79 -16.70 10.58 10.22
CA ASP A 79 -17.01 11.94 9.77
C ASP A 79 -16.07 12.43 8.67
N LEU A 80 -14.92 11.75 8.49
CA LEU A 80 -13.85 12.08 7.56
C LEU A 80 -13.66 11.01 6.48
N THR A 81 -13.28 11.48 5.30
CA THR A 81 -12.93 10.67 4.13
C THR A 81 -11.41 10.53 4.00
N LEU A 82 -10.94 9.57 3.20
CA LEU A 82 -9.51 9.50 2.87
C LEU A 82 -9.07 10.73 2.06
N THR A 83 -9.95 11.23 1.18
CA THR A 83 -9.74 12.49 0.46
C THR A 83 -9.44 13.61 1.45
N ASP A 84 -10.22 13.77 2.51
CA ASP A 84 -9.99 14.83 3.52
C ASP A 84 -8.59 14.73 4.14
N LEU A 85 -8.16 13.51 4.50
CA LEU A 85 -6.84 13.27 5.09
C LEU A 85 -5.71 13.57 4.10
N ILE A 86 -5.86 13.14 2.84
CA ILE A 86 -4.90 13.42 1.78
C ILE A 86 -4.79 14.93 1.56
N ILE A 87 -5.91 15.64 1.34
CA ILE A 87 -5.92 17.09 1.12
C ILE A 87 -5.26 17.84 2.29
N GLN A 88 -5.51 17.42 3.54
CA GLN A 88 -4.84 17.98 4.70
C GLN A 88 -3.32 17.78 4.66
N ALA A 89 -2.84 16.60 4.24
CA ALA A 89 -1.41 16.32 4.09
C ALA A 89 -0.78 17.14 2.95
N LEU A 90 -1.42 17.21 1.78
CA LEU A 90 -0.95 18.01 0.64
C LEU A 90 -0.78 19.49 1.03
N LYS A 91 -1.72 20.06 1.80
CA LYS A 91 -1.64 21.44 2.30
C LYS A 91 -0.44 21.69 3.23
N ARG A 92 0.11 20.64 3.84
CA ARG A 92 1.33 20.71 4.66
C ARG A 92 2.61 20.47 3.84
N GLY A 93 2.50 20.29 2.52
CA GLY A 93 3.63 19.98 1.64
C GLY A 93 4.07 18.52 1.69
N VAL A 94 3.20 17.62 2.15
CA VAL A 94 3.49 16.17 2.18
C VAL A 94 3.20 15.59 0.80
N HIS A 95 4.17 14.87 0.23
CA HIS A 95 3.95 14.13 -1.01
C HIS A 95 3.11 12.88 -0.76
N VAL A 96 2.05 12.68 -1.54
CA VAL A 96 1.19 11.50 -1.44
C VAL A 96 1.25 10.73 -2.75
N TYR A 97 1.81 9.53 -2.70
CA TYR A 97 1.92 8.60 -3.82
C TYR A 97 0.86 7.51 -3.67
N ILE A 98 -0.04 7.38 -4.64
CA ILE A 98 -1.07 6.32 -4.65
C ILE A 98 -0.90 5.48 -5.90
N LEU A 99 -0.55 4.21 -5.66
CA LEU A 99 -0.35 3.20 -6.68
C LEU A 99 -1.53 2.24 -6.65
N GLY A 100 -2.47 2.45 -7.56
CA GLY A 100 -3.56 1.51 -7.82
C GLY A 100 -3.18 0.52 -8.91
N TRP A 101 -4.10 -0.36 -9.26
CA TRP A 101 -3.98 -1.12 -10.49
C TRP A 101 -5.31 -1.17 -11.20
N ASP A 102 -5.20 -1.57 -12.46
CA ASP A 102 -6.35 -1.90 -13.24
C ASP A 102 -6.00 -3.04 -14.17
N ASN A 103 -6.96 -3.88 -14.50
CA ASN A 103 -6.86 -4.64 -15.71
C ASN A 103 -8.16 -4.56 -16.48
N SER A 104 -8.07 -4.83 -17.78
CA SER A 104 -9.23 -4.81 -18.68
C SER A 104 -10.35 -5.75 -18.23
N ALA A 105 -10.07 -6.70 -17.34
CA ALA A 105 -11.07 -7.59 -16.75
C ALA A 105 -11.73 -7.00 -15.49
N SER A 106 -11.00 -6.29 -14.62
CA SER A 106 -11.49 -5.75 -13.36
C SER A 106 -12.44 -4.59 -13.58
N GLU A 107 -12.09 -3.68 -14.49
CA GLU A 107 -12.94 -2.56 -14.85
C GLU A 107 -14.30 -3.05 -15.40
N LYS A 108 -14.28 -4.14 -16.18
CA LYS A 108 -15.44 -4.61 -16.95
C LYS A 108 -16.30 -5.64 -16.23
N PHE A 109 -15.68 -6.55 -15.48
CA PHE A 109 -16.38 -7.66 -14.82
C PHE A 109 -16.59 -7.44 -13.33
N LEU A 110 -15.77 -6.60 -12.68
CA LEU A 110 -15.87 -6.38 -11.23
C LEU A 110 -16.56 -5.06 -10.89
N GLY A 111 -16.85 -4.19 -11.87
CA GLY A 111 -17.56 -2.93 -11.67
C GLY A 111 -16.79 -1.91 -10.84
N PHE A 112 -15.46 -2.06 -10.75
CA PHE A 112 -14.59 -1.17 -10.00
C PHE A 112 -13.76 -0.31 -10.96
N HIS A 113 -14.05 0.99 -10.97
CA HIS A 113 -13.38 1.97 -11.80
C HIS A 113 -12.41 2.81 -10.93
N GLN A 114 -11.22 2.27 -10.63
CA GLN A 114 -10.20 3.01 -9.86
C GLN A 114 -9.84 4.35 -10.55
N ASP A 115 -9.91 4.39 -11.88
CA ASP A 115 -9.69 5.61 -12.65
C ASP A 115 -10.63 6.76 -12.25
N HIS A 116 -11.91 6.45 -12.01
CA HIS A 116 -12.90 7.44 -11.61
C HIS A 116 -12.61 7.98 -10.20
N GLU A 117 -12.27 7.11 -9.25
CA GLU A 117 -11.90 7.54 -7.90
C GLU A 117 -10.63 8.39 -7.90
N TYR A 118 -9.69 8.12 -8.81
CA TYR A 118 -8.46 8.90 -8.99
C TYR A 118 -8.74 10.26 -9.62
N GLN A 119 -9.65 10.33 -10.60
CA GLN A 119 -10.08 11.60 -11.17
C GLN A 119 -10.68 12.52 -10.11
N ILE A 120 -11.55 12.01 -9.23
CA ILE A 120 -12.15 12.82 -8.17
C ILE A 120 -11.09 13.29 -7.17
N LEU A 121 -10.15 12.41 -6.79
CA LEU A 121 -9.07 12.80 -5.90
C LEU A 121 -8.13 13.85 -6.52
N PHE A 122 -7.83 13.71 -7.81
CA PHE A 122 -7.03 14.67 -8.58
C PHE A 122 -7.71 16.05 -8.65
N GLU A 123 -9.01 16.09 -8.94
CA GLU A 123 -9.79 17.33 -8.93
C GLU A 123 -9.82 17.99 -7.54
N ALA A 124 -10.04 17.19 -6.49
CA ALA A 124 -10.06 17.67 -5.11
C ALA A 124 -8.70 18.24 -4.66
N ALA A 125 -7.59 17.67 -5.13
CA ALA A 125 -6.23 18.15 -4.85
C ALA A 125 -5.86 19.44 -5.57
N GLY A 126 -6.61 19.80 -6.62
CA GLY A 126 -6.24 20.82 -7.58
C GLY A 126 -5.34 20.25 -8.66
N LYS A 127 -5.67 20.54 -9.92
CA LYS A 127 -5.02 19.95 -11.10
C LYS A 127 -3.51 20.21 -11.20
N ASP A 128 -3.04 21.28 -10.54
CA ASP A 128 -1.65 21.71 -10.53
C ASP A 128 -0.91 21.32 -9.23
N SER A 129 -1.47 20.40 -8.44
CA SER A 129 -0.83 19.93 -7.21
C SER A 129 0.50 19.22 -7.52
N GLU A 130 1.60 19.75 -7.00
CA GLU A 130 2.92 19.12 -7.07
C GLU A 130 3.12 17.99 -6.03
N TYR A 131 2.17 17.86 -5.10
CA TYR A 131 2.25 16.95 -3.96
C TYR A 131 1.45 15.66 -4.14
N LEU A 132 0.44 15.64 -5.03
CA LEU A 132 -0.35 14.43 -5.30
C LEU A 132 0.21 13.69 -6.52
N HIS A 133 0.53 12.41 -6.33
CA HIS A 133 1.05 11.54 -7.37
C HIS A 133 0.18 10.29 -7.49
N LEU A 134 -0.40 10.07 -8.66
CA LEU A 134 -1.28 8.93 -8.93
C LEU A 134 -0.68 8.04 -10.01
N MET A 135 -0.75 6.72 -9.79
CA MET A 135 -0.36 5.72 -10.78
C MET A 135 -1.34 4.56 -10.77
N LEU A 136 -1.73 4.11 -11.97
CA LEU A 136 -2.52 2.90 -12.16
C LEU A 136 -1.66 1.86 -12.89
N ASP A 137 -1.25 0.80 -12.18
CA ASP A 137 -0.47 -0.32 -12.70
C ASP A 137 -1.37 -1.24 -13.53
N THR A 138 -1.26 -1.19 -14.86
CA THR A 138 -2.02 -2.06 -15.78
C THR A 138 -1.34 -3.41 -16.06
N GLY A 139 -0.35 -3.76 -15.24
CA GLY A 139 0.51 -4.92 -15.39
C GLY A 139 1.54 -4.76 -16.52
N ARG A 140 2.55 -5.65 -16.49
CA ARG A 140 3.77 -5.51 -17.30
C ARG A 140 3.74 -6.33 -18.60
N ARG A 141 2.89 -7.36 -18.69
CA ARG A 141 2.82 -8.29 -19.84
C ARG A 141 1.36 -8.52 -20.22
N VAL A 142 1.02 -8.45 -21.51
CA VAL A 142 -0.38 -8.50 -22.02
C VAL A 142 -1.20 -9.63 -21.42
N ILE A 143 -0.77 -10.88 -21.60
CA ILE A 143 -1.54 -12.04 -21.16
C ILE A 143 -1.60 -12.09 -19.62
N ALA A 144 -0.48 -11.84 -18.94
CA ALA A 144 -0.44 -11.86 -17.49
C ALA A 144 -1.34 -10.76 -16.88
N SER A 145 -1.37 -9.57 -17.48
CA SER A 145 -2.23 -8.46 -17.04
C SER A 145 -3.72 -8.82 -17.07
N VAL A 146 -4.16 -9.70 -17.97
CA VAL A 146 -5.58 -10.12 -18.03
C VAL A 146 -5.96 -11.01 -16.85
N TYR A 147 -5.06 -11.88 -16.40
CA TYR A 147 -5.36 -12.90 -15.38
C TYR A 147 -4.92 -12.52 -13.97
N TYR A 148 -3.86 -11.71 -13.84
CA TYR A 148 -3.24 -11.41 -12.56
C TYR A 148 -3.39 -9.94 -12.21
N LEU A 149 -3.69 -9.72 -10.94
CA LEU A 149 -3.73 -8.41 -10.33
C LEU A 149 -2.70 -8.36 -9.20
N PRO A 150 -1.98 -7.24 -9.03
CA PRO A 150 -1.30 -7.00 -7.77
C PRO A 150 -2.34 -7.08 -6.65
N HIS A 151 -2.01 -7.71 -5.52
CA HIS A 151 -2.92 -7.82 -4.37
C HIS A 151 -2.25 -7.36 -3.08
N ILE A 152 -1.46 -6.29 -3.22
CA ILE A 152 -0.75 -5.64 -2.13
C ILE A 152 -1.70 -4.60 -1.52
N LYS A 153 -1.73 -4.55 -0.19
CA LYS A 153 -2.40 -3.53 0.61
C LYS A 153 -1.39 -3.04 1.61
N SER A 154 -0.75 -1.93 1.26
CA SER A 154 0.37 -1.42 2.04
C SER A 154 0.41 0.10 2.05
N TYR A 155 0.79 0.63 3.20
CA TYR A 155 0.72 2.05 3.51
C TYR A 155 1.99 2.43 4.26
N ALA A 156 2.82 3.30 3.71
CA ALA A 156 4.07 3.73 4.33
C ALA A 156 4.06 5.24 4.55
N PHE A 157 4.50 5.66 5.73
CA PHE A 157 4.54 7.07 6.17
C PHE A 157 5.98 7.43 6.55
N ASP A 158 6.53 8.45 5.88
CA ASP A 158 7.92 8.93 6.02
C ASP A 158 8.99 7.82 5.95
N ARG A 159 8.65 6.65 5.37
CA ARG A 159 9.44 5.41 5.43
C ARG A 159 9.79 4.94 6.86
N LYS A 160 9.12 5.47 7.88
CA LYS A 160 9.38 5.19 9.31
C LYS A 160 8.38 4.21 9.90
N VAL A 161 7.14 4.29 9.44
CA VAL A 161 6.04 3.42 9.83
C VAL A 161 5.41 2.88 8.55
N ALA A 162 5.12 1.58 8.52
CA ALA A 162 4.35 1.00 7.43
C ALA A 162 3.31 0.00 7.96
N TYR A 163 2.27 -0.22 7.17
CA TYR A 163 1.20 -1.14 7.44
C TYR A 163 1.09 -2.10 6.27
N VAL A 164 0.98 -3.41 6.54
CA VAL A 164 0.85 -4.46 5.52
C VAL A 164 -0.21 -5.47 5.99
N GLY A 165 -1.14 -5.87 5.13
CA GLY A 165 -2.15 -6.87 5.49
C GLY A 165 -3.29 -6.99 4.49
N GLY A 166 -4.50 -7.29 4.96
CA GLY A 166 -5.68 -7.58 4.14
C GLY A 166 -6.68 -6.42 3.94
N ILE A 167 -6.50 -5.31 4.66
CA ILE A 167 -7.51 -4.25 4.75
C ILE A 167 -7.28 -3.13 3.74
N ASP A 168 -8.31 -2.83 2.96
CA ASP A 168 -8.41 -1.72 2.00
C ASP A 168 -9.18 -0.52 2.57
N PHE A 169 -9.05 0.66 1.94
CA PHE A 169 -9.81 1.87 2.29
C PHE A 169 -11.18 1.92 1.60
N VAL A 170 -12.11 1.09 2.07
CA VAL A 170 -13.45 0.88 1.49
C VAL A 170 -14.47 0.53 2.58
N GLU A 171 -15.76 0.73 2.32
CA GLU A 171 -16.82 0.80 3.34
C GLU A 171 -17.02 -0.47 4.16
N ASN A 172 -16.99 -1.63 3.54
CA ASN A 172 -17.21 -2.94 4.18
C ASN A 172 -15.97 -3.46 4.90
N ARG A 173 -14.87 -2.70 4.88
CA ARG A 173 -13.65 -3.04 5.62
C ARG A 173 -13.62 -2.37 6.99
N LEU A 174 -14.45 -1.34 7.21
CA LEU A 174 -14.68 -0.78 8.55
C LEU A 174 -15.53 -1.74 9.38
N ASP A 175 -14.91 -2.41 10.35
CA ASP A 175 -15.60 -3.25 11.33
C ASP A 175 -14.96 -3.17 12.71
N THR A 176 -15.75 -3.49 13.73
CA THR A 176 -15.31 -3.70 15.11
C THR A 176 -14.97 -5.18 15.35
N PRO A 177 -14.04 -5.51 16.26
CA PRO A 177 -13.74 -6.90 16.64
C PRO A 177 -14.92 -7.71 17.17
N GLN A 178 -15.99 -7.05 17.64
CA GLN A 178 -17.19 -7.74 18.11
C GLN A 178 -18.09 -8.21 16.97
N HIS A 179 -17.95 -7.62 15.76
CA HIS A 179 -18.79 -7.91 14.59
C HIS A 179 -20.31 -7.77 14.81
N ILE A 180 -20.72 -7.00 15.82
CA ILE A 180 -22.14 -6.83 16.16
C ILE A 180 -22.79 -5.83 15.20
N ARG A 181 -24.04 -6.12 14.82
CA ARG A 181 -24.89 -5.25 14.00
C ARG A 181 -26.29 -5.14 14.63
N PRO A 182 -26.99 -4.00 14.47
CA PRO A 182 -26.51 -2.74 13.90
C PRO A 182 -25.46 -2.08 14.80
N ASN A 183 -24.54 -1.30 14.20
CA ASN A 183 -23.54 -0.55 14.93
C ASN A 183 -23.46 0.89 14.36
N PRO A 184 -23.66 1.93 15.18
CA PRO A 184 -23.60 3.33 14.73
C PRO A 184 -22.19 3.79 14.36
N LEU A 185 -21.15 3.09 14.80
CA LEU A 185 -19.74 3.41 14.49
C LEU A 185 -19.32 2.92 13.10
N LEU A 186 -20.17 2.16 12.41
CA LEU A 186 -19.86 1.60 11.09
C LEU A 186 -20.58 2.36 9.99
N VAL A 187 -20.09 2.20 8.76
CA VAL A 187 -20.73 2.80 7.57
C VAL A 187 -22.19 2.37 7.48
N LYS A 188 -23.06 3.35 7.28
CA LYS A 188 -24.48 3.14 7.01
C LYS A 188 -24.70 2.92 5.52
N VAL A 189 -25.46 1.89 5.19
CA VAL A 189 -25.84 1.54 3.82
C VAL A 189 -27.36 1.41 3.73
N PRO A 190 -27.97 1.57 2.54
CA PRO A 190 -29.40 1.34 2.36
C PRO A 190 -29.82 -0.02 2.91
N VAL A 191 -30.98 -0.05 3.59
CA VAL A 191 -31.54 -1.29 4.10
C VAL A 191 -32.12 -2.08 2.93
N ASP A 192 -31.58 -3.27 2.70
CA ASP A 192 -32.03 -4.22 1.69
C ASP A 192 -31.88 -5.67 2.20
N GLU A 193 -32.20 -6.65 1.37
CA GLU A 193 -32.07 -8.08 1.73
C GLU A 193 -30.63 -8.49 2.10
N ARG A 194 -29.62 -7.78 1.58
CA ARG A 194 -28.20 -8.07 1.84
C ARG A 194 -27.68 -7.35 3.09
N HIS A 195 -28.34 -6.25 3.48
CA HIS A 195 -27.96 -5.36 4.59
C HIS A 195 -29.18 -5.04 5.49
N PRO A 196 -29.79 -6.04 6.14
CA PRO A 196 -31.02 -5.85 6.92
C PRO A 196 -30.86 -4.89 8.10
N THR A 197 -29.63 -4.69 8.59
CA THR A 197 -29.33 -3.80 9.72
C THR A 197 -28.92 -2.39 9.30
N GLY A 198 -28.88 -2.09 8.00
CA GLY A 198 -28.36 -0.83 7.46
C GLY A 198 -26.86 -0.63 7.68
N ASN A 199 -26.11 -1.72 7.85
CA ASN A 199 -24.65 -1.74 7.93
C ASN A 199 -24.11 -2.84 7.00
N GLN A 200 -22.85 -2.71 6.57
CA GLN A 200 -22.14 -3.76 5.83
C GLN A 200 -22.04 -5.06 6.64
N LYS A 201 -21.89 -6.21 5.95
CA LYS A 201 -21.65 -7.51 6.58
C LYS A 201 -20.38 -7.48 7.46
N PRO A 202 -20.29 -8.34 8.49
CA PRO A 202 -19.06 -8.52 9.24
C PRO A 202 -17.82 -8.77 8.37
N TRP A 203 -16.71 -8.15 8.72
CA TRP A 203 -15.41 -8.30 8.06
C TRP A 203 -14.32 -8.45 9.11
N GLN A 204 -13.83 -9.68 9.29
CA GLN A 204 -12.68 -10.00 10.13
C GLN A 204 -11.44 -10.02 9.26
N ASP A 205 -10.45 -9.18 9.59
CA ASP A 205 -9.21 -9.07 8.84
C ASP A 205 -8.13 -8.43 9.73
N THR A 206 -6.88 -8.43 9.26
CA THR A 206 -5.74 -8.04 10.06
C THR A 206 -4.73 -7.23 9.24
N MET A 207 -4.15 -6.25 9.91
CA MET A 207 -2.97 -5.51 9.44
C MET A 207 -1.81 -5.72 10.41
N ILE A 208 -0.59 -5.58 9.91
CA ILE A 208 0.61 -5.52 10.72
C ILE A 208 1.22 -4.14 10.54
N LYS A 209 1.41 -3.43 11.65
CA LYS A 209 2.22 -2.22 11.73
C LYS A 209 3.67 -2.63 11.93
N VAL A 210 4.55 -2.09 11.10
CA VAL A 210 6.00 -2.27 11.18
C VAL A 210 6.69 -0.92 11.27
N THR A 211 7.81 -0.85 11.98
CA THR A 211 8.58 0.39 12.16
C THR A 211 10.06 0.18 11.84
N GLY A 212 10.80 1.29 11.72
CA GLY A 212 12.25 1.27 11.50
C GLY A 212 12.63 0.70 10.13
N ALA A 213 13.64 -0.16 10.09
CA ALA A 213 14.19 -0.72 8.85
C ALA A 213 13.16 -1.51 8.02
N VAL A 214 12.26 -2.21 8.70
CA VAL A 214 11.21 -2.99 8.03
C VAL A 214 10.25 -2.07 7.31
N ALA A 215 9.88 -0.93 7.90
CA ALA A 215 9.04 0.06 7.25
C ALA A 215 9.71 0.67 6.00
N GLN A 216 11.04 0.87 6.04
CA GLN A 216 11.81 1.32 4.88
C GLN A 216 11.76 0.28 3.75
N HIS A 217 11.92 -1.00 4.06
CA HIS A 217 11.83 -2.07 3.07
C HIS A 217 10.42 -2.18 2.46
N VAL A 218 9.36 -1.99 3.26
CA VAL A 218 7.99 -1.93 2.73
C VAL A 218 7.84 -0.75 1.77
N ALA A 219 8.28 0.45 2.18
CA ALA A 219 8.26 1.63 1.30
C ALA A 219 9.04 1.41 0.00
N MET A 220 10.19 0.73 0.08
CA MET A 220 11.00 0.36 -1.08
C MET A 220 10.25 -0.50 -2.09
N VAL A 221 9.48 -1.50 -1.65
CA VAL A 221 8.66 -2.32 -2.56
C VAL A 221 7.66 -1.43 -3.31
N LEU A 222 7.03 -0.47 -2.63
CA LEU A 222 6.07 0.45 -3.24
C LEU A 222 6.74 1.37 -4.28
N ILE A 223 7.90 1.94 -3.91
CA ILE A 223 8.70 2.82 -4.76
C ILE A 223 9.25 2.04 -5.97
N GLU A 224 9.84 0.87 -5.77
CA GLU A 224 10.39 0.06 -6.85
C GLU A 224 9.31 -0.35 -7.84
N ARG A 225 8.11 -0.70 -7.37
CA ARG A 225 6.97 -0.97 -8.27
C ARG A 225 6.61 0.25 -9.10
N TRP A 226 6.61 1.45 -8.52
CA TRP A 226 6.40 2.70 -9.24
C TRP A 226 7.42 2.87 -10.37
N TRP A 227 8.70 2.79 -10.02
CA TRP A 227 9.81 2.96 -10.95
C TRP A 227 9.79 1.93 -12.07
N THR A 228 9.67 0.66 -11.72
CA THR A 228 9.67 -0.43 -12.70
C THR A 228 8.45 -0.40 -13.60
N TYR A 229 7.28 0.03 -13.12
CA TYR A 229 6.11 0.23 -13.97
C TYR A 229 6.34 1.35 -14.98
N CYS A 230 6.80 2.52 -14.52
CA CYS A 230 7.07 3.67 -15.39
C CYS A 230 8.17 3.40 -16.43
N ALA A 231 9.08 2.45 -16.17
CA ALA A 231 10.09 1.99 -17.11
C ALA A 231 9.64 0.79 -17.98
N SER A 232 8.45 0.24 -17.74
CA SER A 232 7.99 -0.98 -18.41
C SER A 232 7.27 -0.73 -19.73
N GLU A 233 7.25 -1.76 -20.57
CA GLU A 233 6.37 -1.85 -21.75
C GLU A 233 4.90 -1.67 -21.37
N GLY A 234 4.50 -2.05 -20.15
CA GLY A 234 3.14 -1.88 -19.65
C GLY A 234 2.70 -0.40 -19.66
N TYR A 235 3.60 0.49 -19.27
CA TYR A 235 3.36 1.94 -19.35
C TYR A 235 3.28 2.42 -20.80
N VAL A 236 4.28 2.10 -21.64
CA VAL A 236 4.31 2.48 -23.06
C VAL A 236 3.05 2.01 -23.79
N ARG A 237 2.62 0.76 -23.53
CA ARG A 237 1.38 0.20 -24.06
C ARG A 237 0.16 0.92 -23.52
N SER A 238 0.11 1.21 -22.22
CA SER A 238 -1.03 1.95 -21.65
C SER A 238 -1.17 3.32 -22.31
N GLU A 239 -0.07 4.02 -22.59
CA GLU A 239 -0.09 5.29 -23.33
C GLU A 239 -0.56 5.11 -24.78
N PHE A 240 -0.05 4.09 -25.48
CA PHE A 240 -0.38 3.84 -26.88
C PHE A 240 -1.82 3.35 -27.09
N MET A 241 -2.31 2.47 -26.20
CA MET A 241 -3.63 1.85 -26.33
C MET A 241 -4.76 2.72 -25.75
N ARG A 242 -4.45 3.75 -24.95
CA ARG A 242 -5.44 4.64 -24.31
C ARG A 242 -6.55 5.14 -25.24
N PRO A 243 -6.26 5.63 -26.46
CA PRO A 243 -7.31 6.09 -27.38
C PRO A 243 -8.16 4.93 -27.93
N MET A 244 -7.54 3.78 -28.19
CA MET A 244 -8.24 2.60 -28.74
C MET A 244 -9.06 1.87 -27.68
N SER A 245 -8.58 1.78 -26.43
CA SER A 245 -9.35 1.21 -25.32
C SER A 245 -10.59 2.03 -25.06
N ALA A 246 -10.46 3.36 -24.99
CA ALA A 246 -11.59 4.28 -24.81
C ALA A 246 -12.70 4.10 -25.86
N VAL A 247 -12.31 3.87 -27.13
CA VAL A 247 -13.24 3.59 -28.25
C VAL A 247 -13.85 2.19 -28.13
N LEU A 248 -13.04 1.16 -27.88
CA LEU A 248 -13.52 -0.22 -27.66
C LEU A 248 -14.49 -0.31 -26.48
N ASP A 249 -14.27 0.50 -25.44
CA ASP A 249 -15.11 0.52 -24.25
C ASP A 249 -16.49 1.13 -24.51
N ASN A 250 -16.53 2.19 -25.34
CA ASN A 250 -17.79 2.79 -25.77
C ASN A 250 -18.59 1.85 -26.67
N ILE A 251 -17.91 1.23 -27.66
CA ILE A 251 -18.55 0.36 -28.65
C ILE A 251 -19.05 -0.93 -28.03
N MET A 252 -18.23 -1.61 -27.22
CA MET A 252 -18.56 -2.96 -26.73
C MET A 252 -19.41 -2.93 -25.47
N TRP A 253 -19.29 -1.90 -24.63
CA TRP A 253 -19.83 -1.94 -23.27
C TRP A 253 -20.77 -0.76 -22.94
N HIS A 254 -21.05 0.12 -23.90
CA HIS A 254 -21.95 1.27 -23.73
C HIS A 254 -21.64 2.14 -22.50
N VAL A 255 -20.38 2.18 -22.08
CA VAL A 255 -19.90 3.06 -21.01
C VAL A 255 -19.91 4.48 -21.58
N LYS A 256 -21.03 5.19 -21.41
CA LYS A 256 -21.08 6.64 -21.61
C LYS A 256 -19.98 7.23 -20.76
N ASP A 257 -19.10 8.00 -21.40
CA ASP A 257 -17.89 8.65 -20.82
C ASP A 257 -16.57 7.86 -20.82
N SER A 258 -16.50 6.64 -21.39
CA SER A 258 -15.20 5.93 -21.57
C SER A 258 -14.21 6.67 -22.49
N MET A 259 -14.70 7.65 -23.26
CA MET A 259 -13.91 8.51 -24.13
C MET A 259 -13.22 9.66 -23.39
N GLN A 260 -13.60 9.96 -22.14
CA GLN A 260 -12.87 10.94 -21.35
C GLN A 260 -11.68 10.25 -20.70
N VAL A 261 -10.52 10.38 -21.34
CA VAL A 261 -9.25 10.02 -20.70
C VAL A 261 -9.12 10.91 -19.47
N SER A 262 -9.23 10.30 -18.27
CA SER A 262 -9.07 11.00 -17.00
C SER A 262 -7.84 11.89 -17.02
N GLU A 263 -7.99 13.16 -16.68
CA GLU A 263 -6.93 14.17 -16.88
C GLU A 263 -5.67 13.83 -16.10
N TRP A 264 -5.83 13.23 -14.92
CA TRP A 264 -4.72 12.81 -14.05
C TRP A 264 -3.76 11.84 -14.75
N LYS A 265 -4.26 11.01 -15.70
CA LYS A 265 -3.47 10.02 -16.44
C LYS A 265 -2.35 10.65 -17.27
N LYS A 266 -2.46 11.94 -17.63
CA LYS A 266 -1.41 12.71 -18.33
C LYS A 266 -0.19 12.95 -17.43
N PHE A 267 -0.39 12.90 -16.11
CA PHE A 267 0.65 13.12 -15.10
C PHE A 267 1.16 11.79 -14.52
N GLN A 268 0.61 10.65 -14.95
CA GLN A 268 1.13 9.35 -14.53
C GLN A 268 2.60 9.22 -14.94
N CYS A 269 3.47 8.88 -13.98
CA CYS A 269 4.92 8.79 -14.16
C CYS A 269 5.66 10.11 -14.46
N SER A 270 4.99 11.28 -14.40
CA SER A 270 5.64 12.59 -14.55
C SER A 270 6.59 12.91 -13.40
N HIS A 271 6.26 12.39 -12.22
CA HIS A 271 7.06 12.47 -11.01
C HIS A 271 7.28 11.06 -10.45
N LYS A 272 8.51 10.80 -10.01
CA LYS A 272 8.91 9.50 -9.45
C LYS A 272 9.37 9.74 -8.02
N PRO A 273 8.85 8.98 -7.02
CA PRO A 273 9.35 9.09 -5.66
C PRO A 273 10.86 8.85 -5.66
N ALA A 274 11.63 9.64 -4.91
CA ALA A 274 13.08 9.46 -4.85
C ALA A 274 13.38 8.00 -4.46
N PRO A 275 14.20 7.26 -5.25
CA PRO A 275 14.55 5.90 -4.90
C PRO A 275 15.16 5.95 -3.50
N ALA A 276 14.69 5.10 -2.60
CA ALA A 276 15.45 4.87 -1.38
C ALA A 276 16.84 4.42 -1.84
N VAL A 277 17.89 4.91 -1.17
CA VAL A 277 19.24 4.39 -1.39
C VAL A 277 19.21 2.93 -0.91
N LEU A 278 18.89 2.02 -1.83
CA LEU A 278 19.50 0.69 -1.84
C LEU A 278 20.98 1.00 -1.73
N GLY A 279 21.63 0.57 -0.66
CA GLY A 279 23.05 0.83 -0.55
C GLY A 279 23.75 0.38 -1.85
N VAL A 280 24.78 1.12 -2.21
CA VAL A 280 25.46 0.96 -3.49
C VAL A 280 25.95 -0.49 -3.64
N LEU A 281 25.52 -1.15 -4.72
CA LEU A 281 26.19 -2.34 -5.21
C LEU A 281 27.38 -1.89 -6.05
N ASP A 282 28.54 -1.75 -5.42
CA ASP A 282 29.78 -1.45 -6.13
C ASP A 282 30.41 -2.76 -6.61
N ILE A 283 30.41 -2.95 -7.93
CA ILE A 283 31.12 -4.05 -8.58
C ILE A 283 32.40 -3.48 -9.18
N SER A 284 33.53 -3.74 -8.53
CA SER A 284 34.84 -3.42 -9.09
C SER A 284 35.47 -4.68 -9.70
N ILE A 285 35.97 -4.53 -10.92
CA ILE A 285 36.73 -5.58 -11.61
C ILE A 285 38.19 -5.17 -11.56
N ALA A 286 38.98 -5.89 -10.76
CA ALA A 286 40.43 -5.73 -10.75
C ALA A 286 41.07 -6.88 -11.53
N GLY A 287 41.83 -6.54 -12.58
CA GLY A 287 42.62 -7.52 -13.33
C GLY A 287 43.57 -6.83 -14.30
N GLY A 288 44.88 -7.08 -14.15
CA GLY A 288 45.87 -6.80 -15.18
C GLY A 288 45.87 -7.91 -16.25
N GLU A 289 46.40 -7.62 -17.45
CA GLU A 289 46.33 -8.45 -18.66
C GLU A 289 46.73 -9.93 -18.47
N ASN A 290 47.52 -10.26 -17.43
CA ASN A 290 48.02 -11.61 -17.16
C ASN A 290 47.63 -12.19 -15.79
N THR A 291 46.64 -11.62 -15.11
CA THR A 291 46.13 -12.15 -13.82
C THR A 291 44.66 -12.58 -13.93
N PRO A 292 44.24 -13.66 -13.24
CA PRO A 292 42.84 -14.04 -13.17
C PRO A 292 41.99 -12.85 -12.70
N ARG A 293 40.97 -12.48 -13.47
CA ARG A 293 40.05 -11.38 -13.10
C ARG A 293 39.44 -11.71 -11.73
N GLN A 294 39.71 -10.87 -10.73
CA GLN A 294 39.02 -10.94 -9.46
C GLN A 294 37.84 -9.98 -9.53
N HIS A 295 36.64 -10.54 -9.33
CA HIS A 295 35.43 -9.76 -9.16
C HIS A 295 35.26 -9.49 -7.68
N GLN A 296 35.28 -8.21 -7.30
CA GLN A 296 34.94 -7.82 -5.94
C GLN A 296 33.54 -7.21 -5.98
N VAL A 297 32.58 -7.93 -5.40
CA VAL A 297 31.21 -7.44 -5.23
C VAL A 297 31.12 -6.85 -3.84
N THR A 298 30.95 -5.53 -3.74
CA THR A 298 30.64 -4.86 -2.48
C THR A 298 29.16 -4.56 -2.45
N ILE A 299 28.41 -5.34 -1.68
CA ILE A 299 27.02 -5.03 -1.37
C ILE A 299 27.05 -4.05 -0.20
N MET A 300 26.88 -2.76 -0.45
CA MET A 300 26.47 -1.89 0.63
C MET A 300 24.99 -2.16 0.85
N THR A 301 24.62 -2.87 1.91
CA THR A 301 23.24 -2.78 2.39
C THR A 301 23.05 -1.39 3.01
N PRO A 302 21.85 -0.79 2.98
CA PRO A 302 21.58 0.41 3.75
C PRO A 302 22.11 0.23 5.17
N GLN A 303 22.76 1.26 5.75
CA GLN A 303 23.13 1.26 7.16
C GLN A 303 21.84 1.25 7.97
N VAL A 304 21.34 0.04 8.23
CA VAL A 304 20.23 -0.19 9.13
C VAL A 304 20.79 0.00 10.54
N GLN A 305 20.65 1.21 11.08
CA GLN A 305 20.77 1.43 12.52
C GLN A 305 19.54 0.83 13.23
N SER A 306 19.35 -0.48 13.16
CA SER A 306 18.59 -1.19 14.18
C SER A 306 19.58 -1.56 15.28
N SER A 307 19.49 -0.92 16.43
CA SER A 307 20.37 -1.03 17.59
C SER A 307 20.33 -2.40 18.31
N GLY A 308 20.22 -3.50 17.56
CA GLY A 308 20.16 -4.86 18.12
C GLY A 308 20.46 -5.99 17.13
N LEU A 309 20.77 -5.68 15.87
CA LEU A 309 21.42 -6.62 14.95
C LEU A 309 22.84 -6.09 14.77
N GLU A 310 23.80 -6.70 15.44
CA GLU A 310 25.21 -6.37 15.23
C GLU A 310 25.49 -6.44 13.73
N ALA A 311 26.03 -5.34 13.21
CA ALA A 311 26.50 -5.23 11.85
C ALA A 311 27.47 -6.39 11.59
N ASN A 312 27.10 -7.33 10.72
CA ASN A 312 28.09 -8.21 10.15
C ASN A 312 28.94 -7.40 9.15
N PRO A 313 30.25 -7.61 9.11
CA PRO A 313 31.19 -6.78 8.38
C PRO A 313 30.94 -6.93 6.88
N LYS A 314 31.44 -5.98 6.10
CA LYS A 314 31.55 -6.04 4.63
C LYS A 314 31.68 -7.49 4.16
N VAL A 315 30.62 -8.05 3.58
CA VAL A 315 30.69 -9.39 2.99
C VAL A 315 31.45 -9.25 1.68
N GLN A 316 32.76 -9.49 1.73
CA GLN A 316 33.58 -9.59 0.53
C GLN A 316 33.44 -10.99 -0.03
N VAL A 317 32.66 -11.14 -1.10
CA VAL A 317 32.62 -12.38 -1.88
C VAL A 317 33.65 -12.24 -3.01
N SER A 318 34.73 -13.02 -2.95
CA SER A 318 35.68 -13.14 -4.06
C SER A 318 35.32 -14.38 -4.89
N LEU A 319 34.86 -14.15 -6.11
CA LEU A 319 34.62 -15.23 -7.07
C LEU A 319 35.87 -15.39 -7.95
N ARG A 320 36.43 -16.60 -7.99
CA ARG A 320 37.44 -16.98 -9.00
C ARG A 320 36.72 -17.65 -10.16
N SER A 321 37.11 -17.29 -11.38
CA SER A 321 36.66 -17.97 -12.61
C SER A 321 36.80 -19.49 -12.46
N GLY A 322 35.68 -20.22 -12.55
CA GLY A 322 35.64 -21.69 -12.53
C GLY A 322 35.00 -22.36 -11.29
N GLN A 323 34.51 -21.62 -10.30
CA GLN A 323 33.75 -22.20 -9.18
C GLN A 323 32.23 -21.98 -9.32
N HIS A 324 31.44 -23.04 -9.20
CA HIS A 324 29.99 -22.97 -9.06
C HIS A 324 29.62 -22.71 -7.58
N LEU A 325 28.63 -21.84 -7.36
CA LEU A 325 28.05 -21.57 -6.04
C LEU A 325 27.41 -22.86 -5.48
N GLN A 326 27.81 -23.24 -4.26
CA GLN A 326 26.98 -24.03 -3.35
C GLN A 326 26.24 -23.08 -2.42
#